data_AF-A0A1I6CN30-F1
#
_entry.id   AF-A0A1I6CN30-F1
#
_cell.length_a   1.000
_cell.length_b   1.000
_cell.length_c   1.000
_cell.angle_alpha   90.00
_cell.angle_beta   90.00
_cell.angle_gamma   90.00
#
_symmetry.space_group_name_H-M   'P 1'
#
loop_
_entity.id
_entity.type
_entity.pdbx_description
1 polymer ?
#
loop_
_entity_poly.entity_id
_entity_poly.type
_entity_poly.pdbx_seq_one_letter_code
_entity_poly.pdbx_strand_id
1 'polypeptide(L)' 'MATIAQKSTSPVTSLVMGVQRCAAAVGNFLVLIGEANRNVREVQALEAMTDSELAKLGMTREEIPHRVLGTSYYI' A
#
# COMPACT_ATOMS: atom_id res chain seq x y z
N MET A 1 2.26 -16.18 53.34
CA MET A 1 1.90 -16.97 52.15
C MET A 1 1.43 -16.02 51.05
N ALA A 2 2.31 -15.59 50.16
CA ALA A 2 1.94 -14.80 48.98
C ALA A 2 2.60 -15.46 47.76
N THR A 3 1.81 -16.22 47.02
CA THR A 3 2.22 -16.83 45.75
C THR A 3 2.14 -15.75 44.67
N ILE A 4 3.29 -15.38 44.13
CA ILE A 4 3.38 -14.58 42.91
C ILE A 4 2.93 -15.45 41.72
N ALA A 5 1.84 -15.05 41.08
CA ALA A 5 1.34 -15.66 39.85
C ALA A 5 2.31 -15.32 38.71
N GLN A 6 3.23 -16.24 38.40
CA GLN A 6 4.12 -16.13 37.25
C GLN A 6 3.28 -16.38 35.99
N LYS A 7 2.93 -15.31 35.27
CA LYS A 7 2.29 -15.41 33.94
C LYS A 7 3.31 -16.01 32.98
N SER A 8 3.29 -17.32 32.80
CA SER A 8 4.10 -18.04 31.80
C SER A 8 3.84 -17.43 30.43
N THR A 9 4.77 -16.59 29.97
CA THR A 9 4.79 -16.10 28.60
C THR A 9 5.39 -17.24 27.79
N SER A 10 4.52 -18.02 27.14
CA SER A 10 4.95 -19.17 26.35
C SER A 10 5.95 -18.70 25.28
N PRO A 11 7.11 -19.37 25.09
CA PRO A 11 8.12 -18.97 24.10
C PRO A 11 7.57 -18.94 22.66
N VAL A 12 6.50 -19.69 22.41
CA VAL A 12 5.73 -19.68 21.17
C VAL A 12 5.10 -18.30 20.89
N THR A 13 4.61 -17.61 21.92
CA THR A 13 3.97 -16.30 21.79
C THR A 13 4.98 -15.20 21.41
N SER A 14 6.22 -15.27 21.90
CA SER A 14 7.29 -14.35 21.51
C SER A 14 7.79 -14.56 20.08
N LEU A 15 7.82 -15.81 19.60
CA LEU A 15 8.27 -16.15 18.25
C LEU A 15 7.21 -15.74 17.21
N VAL A 16 5.93 -16.00 17.49
CA VAL A 16 4.81 -15.53 16.67
C VAL A 16 4.77 -14.00 16.61
N MET A 17 4.96 -13.30 17.74
CA MET A 17 5.05 -11.83 17.73
C MET A 17 6.24 -11.32 16.91
N GLY A 18 7.40 -11.98 16.97
CA GLY A 18 8.57 -11.60 16.17
C GLY A 18 8.32 -11.70 14.67
N VAL A 19 7.77 -12.82 14.20
CA VAL A 19 7.43 -13.02 12.78
C VAL A 19 6.37 -12.02 12.32
N GLN A 20 5.34 -11.79 13.13
CA GLN A 20 4.29 -10.80 12.83
C GLN A 20 4.87 -9.38 12.67
N ARG A 21 5.83 -8.98 13.50
CA ARG A 21 6.47 -7.66 13.37
C ARG A 21 7.31 -7.53 12.11
N CYS A 22 8.08 -8.56 11.75
CA CYS A 22 8.84 -8.55 10.50
C CYS A 22 7.92 -8.48 9.27
N ALA A 23 6.85 -9.27 9.24
CA ALA A 23 5.87 -9.25 8.15
C ALA A 23 5.19 -7.88 8.03
N ALA A 24 4.78 -7.28 9.16
CA ALA A 24 4.18 -5.95 9.18
C ALA A 24 5.18 -4.87 8.71
N ALA A 25 6.45 -4.98 9.07
CA ALA A 25 7.49 -4.03 8.65
C ALA A 25 7.73 -4.09 7.13
N VAL A 26 7.80 -5.28 6.54
CA VAL A 26 7.93 -5.46 5.09
C VAL A 26 6.68 -4.93 4.37
N GLY A 27 5.49 -5.24 4.88
CA GLY A 27 4.25 -4.71 4.32
C GLY A 27 4.21 -3.18 4.32
N ASN A 28 4.55 -2.55 5.44
CA ASN A 28 4.60 -1.10 5.55
C ASN A 28 5.66 -0.47 4.64
N PHE A 29 6.81 -1.13 4.47
CA PHE A 29 7.84 -0.69 3.54
C PHE A 29 7.35 -0.71 2.07
N LEU A 30 6.64 -1.75 1.66
CA LEU A 30 6.06 -1.82 0.31
C LEU A 30 5.00 -0.74 0.09
N VAL A 31 4.16 -0.48 1.09
CA VAL A 31 3.18 0.62 1.04
C VAL A 31 3.88 1.98 0.88
N LEU A 32 4.92 2.24 1.68
CA LEU A 32 5.69 3.49 1.58
C LEU A 32 6.32 3.68 0.20
N ILE A 33 6.84 2.62 -0.42
CA ILE A 33 7.36 2.69 -1.80
C ILE A 33 6.23 2.99 -2.78
N GLY A 34 5.06 2.36 -2.63
CA GLY A 34 3.89 2.60 -3.46
C GLY A 34 3.37 4.04 -3.34
N GLU A 35 3.28 4.58 -2.13
CA GLU A 35 2.83 5.95 -1.86
C GLU A 35 3.84 7.01 -2.33
N ALA A 36 5.14 6.70 -2.26
CA ALA A 36 6.20 7.57 -2.79
C ALA A 36 6.16 7.65 -4.32
N ASN A 37 5.51 6.69 -5.00
CA ASN A 37 5.41 6.69 -6.44
C ASN A 37 4.39 7.74 -6.93
N ARG A 38 4.89 8.75 -7.65
CA ARG A 38 4.08 9.81 -8.27
C ARG A 38 2.95 9.24 -9.15
N ASN A 39 3.21 8.13 -9.83
CA ASN A 39 2.25 7.52 -10.74
C ASN A 39 1.02 6.99 -10.00
N VAL A 40 1.20 6.38 -8.82
CA VAL A 40 0.08 5.86 -8.02
C VAL A 40 -0.83 7.01 -7.56
N ARG A 41 -0.23 8.14 -7.15
CA ARG A 41 -0.97 9.34 -6.74
C ARG A 41 -1.72 9.96 -7.91
N GLU A 42 -1.11 10.00 -9.09
CA GLU A 42 -1.73 10.56 -10.29
C GLU A 42 -2.88 9.69 -10.81
N VAL A 43 -2.72 8.35 -10.82
CA VAL A 43 -3.81 7.42 -11.13
C VAL A 43 -4.97 7.64 -10.15
N GLN A 44 -4.73 7.66 -8.84
CA GLN A 44 -5.80 7.89 -7.87
C GLN A 44 -6.53 9.22 -8.08
N ALA A 45 -5.80 10.28 -8.44
CA ALA A 45 -6.40 11.58 -8.71
C ALA A 45 -7.29 11.56 -9.96
N LEU A 46 -6.87 10.88 -11.03
CA LEU A 46 -7.66 10.73 -12.27
C LEU A 46 -8.84 9.77 -12.09
N GLU A 47 -8.63 8.68 -11.35
CA GLU A 47 -9.66 7.69 -11.00
C GLU A 47 -10.76 8.27 -10.10
N ALA A 48 -10.45 9.31 -9.32
CA ALA A 48 -11.42 10.05 -8.53
C ALA A 48 -12.29 11.01 -9.36
N MET A 49 -11.90 11.32 -10.60
CA MET A 49 -12.68 12.16 -11.51
C MET A 49 -13.83 11.38 -12.13
N THR A 50 -14.94 12.08 -12.41
CA THR A 50 -16.04 11.51 -13.18
C THR A 50 -15.68 11.40 -14.66
N ASP A 51 -16.34 10.51 -15.39
CA ASP A 51 -16.10 10.35 -16.84
C ASP A 51 -16.33 11.66 -17.62
N SER A 52 -17.26 12.50 -17.15
CA SER A 52 -17.52 13.83 -17.73
C SER A 52 -16.36 14.80 -17.55
N GLU A 53 -15.59 14.67 -16.47
CA GLU A 53 -14.42 15.49 -16.17
C GLU A 53 -13.19 14.98 -16.92
N LEU A 54 -13.03 13.66 -17.00
CA LEU A 54 -12.05 13.01 -17.88
C LEU A 54 -12.27 13.43 -19.34
N ALA A 55 -13.52 13.45 -19.81
CA ALA A 55 -13.86 13.91 -21.15
C ALA A 55 -13.51 15.39 -21.41
N LYS A 56 -13.61 16.27 -20.39
CA LYS A 56 -13.14 17.67 -20.50
C LYS A 56 -11.62 17.77 -20.66
N LEU A 57 -10.89 16.80 -20.12
CA LEU A 57 -9.44 16.66 -20.31
C LEU A 57 -9.09 15.98 -21.65
N GLY A 58 -10.10 15.56 -22.42
CA GLY A 58 -9.93 14.92 -23.71
C GLY A 58 -9.41 13.49 -23.62
N MET A 59 -9.67 12.80 -22.50
CA MET A 59 -9.22 11.42 -22.28
C MET A 59 -10.34 10.52 -21.76
N THR A 60 -10.21 9.22 -21.99
CA THR A 60 -11.09 8.20 -21.40
C THR A 60 -10.43 7.53 -20.18
N ARG A 61 -11.22 6.75 -19.43
CA ARG A 61 -10.75 6.06 -18.23
C ARG A 61 -9.69 4.99 -18.56
N GLU A 62 -9.81 4.38 -19.73
CA GLU A 62 -8.86 3.38 -20.25
C GLU A 62 -7.51 4.02 -20.62
N GLU A 63 -7.48 5.32 -20.89
CA GLU A 63 -6.26 6.06 -21.26
C GLU A 63 -5.43 6.52 -20.05
N ILE A 64 -5.95 6.38 -18.83
CA ILE A 64 -5.27 6.78 -17.59
C ILE A 64 -3.90 6.11 -17.45
N PRO A 65 -3.73 4.78 -17.63
CA PRO A 65 -2.42 4.14 -17.52
C PRO A 65 -1.43 4.65 -18.58
N HIS A 66 -1.90 4.87 -19.81
CA HIS A 66 -1.08 5.40 -20.91
C HIS A 66 -0.59 6.81 -20.59
N ARG A 67 -1.46 7.64 -20.02
CA ARG A 67 -1.13 9.02 -19.62
C ARG A 67 -0.13 9.05 -18.47
N VAL A 68 -0.33 8.23 -17.45
CA VAL A 68 0.46 8.29 -16.21
C VAL A 68 1.82 7.58 -16.36
N LEU A 69 1.86 6.43 -17.03
CA LEU A 69 3.09 5.67 -17.22
C LEU A 69 3.90 6.18 -18.43
N GLY A 70 3.26 6.91 -19.35
CA GLY A 70 3.90 7.58 -20.48
C GLY A 70 4.78 6.62 -21.28
N THR A 71 6.05 7.01 -21.49
CA THR A 71 7.04 6.19 -22.21
C THR A 71 7.25 4.82 -21.59
N SER A 72 7.10 4.68 -20.26
CA SER A 72 7.27 3.40 -19.57
C SER A 72 6.17 2.38 -19.87
N TYR A 73 5.04 2.81 -20.45
CA TYR A 73 3.94 1.90 -20.78
C TYR A 73 4.23 1.03 -22.02
N TYR A 74 5.12 1.50 -22.91
CA TYR A 74 5.33 0.90 -24.24
C TYR A 74 6.66 0.14 -24.37
N ILE A 75 7.38 -0.07 -23.26
CA ILE A 75 8.63 -0.83 -23.15
C ILE A 75 8.37 -2.18 -22.50
#